data_AF-A0A1E7FIX9-F1
#
_entry.id   AF-A0A1E7FIX9-F1
#
_cell.length_a   1.000
_cell.length_b   1.000
_cell.length_c   1.000
_cell.angle_alpha   90.00
_cell.angle_beta   90.00
_cell.angle_gamma   90.00
#
_symmetry.space_group_name_H-M   'P 1'
#
loop_
_entity.id
_entity.type
_entity.pdbx_description
1 polymer ?
#
loop_
_entity_poly.entity_id
_entity_poly.type
_entity_poly.pdbx_seq_one_letter_code
_entity_poly.pdbx_strand_id
1 'polypeptide(L)'
;MRTAKNLKVIMMDDSEFYNQDEREFEVEEISDLENHRDTPNPNPFLFDCCSTALERVSIRNAKSSGEVFPQNLLIKFVRNVPTLRWFRSDLTEENMNMLRLERPDIEFLN
;
A
#
# COMPACT_ATOMS: atom_id res chain seq x y z
N MET A 1 -10.47 8.25 2.46
CA MET A 1 -11.24 7.55 1.39
C MET A 1 -12.49 6.92 2.02
N ARG A 2 -13.64 6.79 1.32
CA ARG A 2 -14.81 6.09 1.86
C ARG A 2 -14.59 4.57 1.81
N THR A 3 -15.12 3.83 2.77
CA THR A 3 -15.04 2.35 2.80
C THR A 3 -15.71 1.74 1.58
N ALA A 4 -15.01 0.83 0.89
CA ALA A 4 -15.52 0.15 -0.30
C ALA A 4 -15.20 -1.35 -0.26
N LYS A 5 -16.21 -2.18 0.00
CA LYS A 5 -16.03 -3.63 0.23
C LYS A 5 -15.79 -4.45 -1.04
N ASN A 6 -16.24 -3.94 -2.20
CA ASN A 6 -16.22 -4.63 -3.49
C ASN A 6 -15.29 -3.98 -4.52
N LEU A 7 -14.45 -3.03 -4.09
CA LEU A 7 -13.52 -2.38 -4.99
C LEU A 7 -12.42 -3.37 -5.39
N LYS A 8 -12.30 -3.64 -6.69
CA LYS A 8 -11.34 -4.62 -7.22
C LYS A 8 -10.08 -4.00 -7.81
N VAL A 9 -10.19 -2.77 -8.30
CA VAL A 9 -9.13 -2.14 -9.09
C VAL A 9 -8.97 -0.68 -8.67
N ILE A 10 -7.73 -0.27 -8.45
CA ILE A 10 -7.32 1.13 -8.33
C ILE A 10 -6.26 1.41 -9.39
N MET A 11 -6.43 2.49 -10.15
CA MET A 11 -5.45 2.99 -11.11
C MET A 11 -5.31 4.49 -10.91
N MET A 12 -4.19 4.89 -10.31
CA MET A 12 -3.88 6.25 -9.87
C MET A 12 -2.39 6.52 -10.09
N ASP A 13 -1.88 6.13 -11.26
CA ASP A 13 -0.53 6.53 -11.68
C ASP A 13 -0.44 8.06 -11.78
N ASP A 14 0.75 8.61 -11.54
CA ASP A 14 1.07 10.05 -11.63
C ASP A 14 0.11 10.95 -10.81
N SER A 15 -0.49 10.39 -9.75
CA SER A 15 -1.47 11.07 -8.93
C SER A 15 -0.86 11.65 -7.66
N GLU A 16 -1.45 12.74 -7.17
CA GLU A 16 -1.07 13.36 -5.90
C GLU A 16 -2.16 13.15 -4.86
N PHE A 17 -1.76 12.60 -3.72
CA PHE A 17 -2.59 12.34 -2.56
C PHE A 17 -2.40 13.46 -1.55
N TYR A 18 -3.51 14.02 -1.09
CA TYR A 18 -3.52 15.03 -0.04
C TYR A 18 -4.22 14.45 1.19
N ASN A 19 -3.49 14.36 2.30
CA ASN A 19 -4.11 14.14 3.60
C ASN A 19 -4.65 15.49 4.10
N GLN A 20 -5.94 15.53 4.42
CA GLN A 20 -6.54 16.70 5.07
C GLN A 20 -6.26 16.75 6.58
N ASP A 21 -5.70 15.67 7.14
CA ASP A 21 -5.36 15.55 8.55
C ASP A 21 -3.83 15.71 8.68
N GLU A 22 -3.36 16.70 9.46
CA GLU A 22 -1.94 17.04 9.68
C GLU A 22 -1.14 15.97 10.42
N ARG A 23 -1.73 14.78 10.64
CA ARG A 23 -0.94 13.61 10.94
C ARG A 23 -0.15 13.28 9.69
N GLU A 24 1.02 13.92 9.57
CA GLU A 24 2.15 13.37 8.85
C GLU A 24 2.10 11.87 9.07
N PHE A 25 2.17 11.08 8.00
CA PHE A 25 2.35 9.64 8.11
C PHE A 25 3.59 9.44 9.00
N GLU A 26 3.38 9.29 10.32
CA GLU A 26 4.46 9.37 11.28
C GLU A 26 5.39 8.22 10.92
N VAL A 27 6.63 8.57 10.58
CA VAL A 27 7.65 7.64 10.07
C VAL A 27 7.83 6.43 11.00
N GLU A 28 7.47 6.60 12.28
CA GLU A 28 7.44 5.55 13.30
C GLU A 28 6.37 4.46 13.02
N GLU A 29 5.13 4.80 12.62
CA GLU A 29 4.05 3.82 12.34
C GLU A 29 4.27 2.99 11.05
N ILE A 30 5.12 3.49 10.15
CA ILE A 30 5.50 2.85 8.88
C ILE A 30 6.74 1.95 9.03
N SER A 31 7.55 2.18 10.07
CA SER A 31 8.69 1.31 10.40
C SER A 31 8.25 -0.06 10.89
N ASP A 32 7.05 -0.10 11.48
CA ASP A 32 6.39 -1.31 11.92
C ASP A 32 5.79 -2.06 10.73
N LEU A 33 6.57 -3.00 10.20
CA LEU A 33 6.15 -3.94 9.16
C LEU A 33 5.18 -5.01 9.70
N GLU A 34 5.07 -5.15 11.02
CA GLU A 34 4.11 -6.05 11.64
C GLU A 34 2.72 -5.43 11.54
N ASN A 35 1.71 -6.25 11.24
CA ASN A 35 0.34 -5.78 11.31
C ASN A 35 -0.24 -6.18 12.66
N HIS A 36 -0.28 -5.22 13.56
CA HIS A 36 -0.93 -5.35 14.87
C HIS A 36 -2.46 -5.35 14.74
N ARG A 37 -3.04 -6.22 13.89
CA ARG A 37 -4.50 -6.34 13.73
C ARG A 37 -5.23 -6.70 15.03
N ASP A 38 -4.51 -7.33 15.96
CA ASP A 38 -5.02 -7.76 17.26
C ASP A 38 -4.82 -6.72 18.38
N THR A 39 -4.23 -5.55 18.09
CA THR A 39 -4.14 -4.46 19.07
C THR A 39 -5.37 -3.56 19.00
N PRO A 40 -5.69 -2.81 20.08
CA PRO A 40 -6.85 -1.91 20.10
C PRO A 40 -6.81 -0.83 19.01
N ASN A 41 -5.61 -0.50 18.51
CA ASN A 41 -5.37 0.47 17.45
C ASN A 41 -4.40 -0.13 16.42
N PRO A 42 -4.90 -0.88 15.42
CA PRO A 42 -4.04 -1.37 14.34
C PRO A 42 -3.52 -0.20 13.51
N ASN A 43 -2.22 -0.21 13.21
CA ASN A 43 -1.59 0.82 12.39
C ASN A 43 -2.21 0.82 10.98
N PRO A 44 -2.77 1.95 10.51
CA PRO A 44 -3.38 2.02 9.19
C PRO A 44 -2.34 1.76 8.10
N PHE A 45 -2.80 1.26 6.96
CA PHE A 45 -1.96 1.06 5.78
C PHE A 45 -2.67 1.60 4.54
N LEU A 46 -1.93 1.73 3.45
CA LEU A 46 -2.45 2.29 2.20
C LEU A 46 -3.74 1.56 1.76
N PHE A 47 -4.81 2.30 1.46
CA PHE A 47 -6.09 1.73 1.01
C PHE A 47 -6.73 0.70 1.97
N ASP A 48 -6.46 0.78 3.29
CA ASP A 48 -7.02 -0.14 4.28
C ASP A 48 -8.56 -0.31 4.17
N CYS A 49 -9.27 0.79 3.96
CA CYS A 49 -10.73 0.92 3.87
C CYS A 49 -11.34 0.25 2.63
N CYS A 50 -10.53 -0.14 1.66
CA CYS A 50 -10.98 -0.79 0.42
C CYS A 50 -10.15 -2.02 0.03
N SER A 51 -9.31 -2.51 0.94
CA SER A 51 -8.40 -3.64 0.72
C SER A 51 -9.09 -5.01 0.65
N THR A 52 -10.35 -5.15 1.09
CA THR A 52 -11.00 -6.46 1.27
C THR A 52 -11.19 -7.27 -0.01
N ALA A 53 -11.41 -6.62 -1.16
CA ALA A 53 -11.63 -7.26 -2.45
C ALA A 53 -10.66 -6.78 -3.54
N LEU A 54 -9.60 -6.07 -3.14
CA LEU A 54 -8.72 -5.35 -4.04
C LEU A 54 -7.74 -6.31 -4.72
N GLU A 55 -7.89 -6.50 -6.03
CA GLU A 55 -7.12 -7.46 -6.81
C GLU A 55 -5.98 -6.77 -7.59
N ARG A 56 -6.16 -5.52 -7.99
CA ARG A 56 -5.18 -4.79 -8.82
C ARG A 56 -5.00 -3.35 -8.36
N VAL A 57 -3.75 -2.92 -8.22
CA VAL A 57 -3.43 -1.52 -7.88
C VAL A 57 -2.27 -1.00 -8.73
N SER A 58 -2.47 0.17 -9.33
CA SER A 58 -1.44 0.96 -10.01
C SER A 58 -1.34 2.33 -9.35
N ILE A 59 -0.16 2.66 -8.83
CA ILE A 59 0.18 3.94 -8.19
C ILE A 59 1.62 4.35 -8.55
N ARG A 60 2.07 4.06 -9.77
CA ARG A 60 3.41 4.43 -10.23
C ARG A 60 3.55 5.95 -10.24
N ASN A 61 4.69 6.46 -9.76
CA ASN A 61 4.97 7.89 -9.63
C ASN A 61 3.90 8.66 -8.83
N ALA A 62 3.14 7.96 -7.99
CA ALA A 62 2.19 8.59 -7.11
C ALA A 62 2.92 9.24 -5.93
N LYS A 63 2.40 10.38 -5.49
CA LYS A 63 3.01 11.19 -4.42
C LYS A 63 2.00 11.49 -3.32
N SER A 64 2.48 11.65 -2.10
CA SER A 64 1.71 12.16 -0.98
C SER A 64 2.31 13.50 -0.58
N SER A 65 1.53 14.58 -0.66
CA SER A 65 1.99 15.93 -0.32
C SER A 65 3.31 16.33 -1.01
N GLY A 66 3.46 15.95 -2.29
CA GLY A 66 4.68 16.19 -3.08
C GLY A 66 5.83 15.19 -2.87
N GLU A 67 5.74 14.29 -1.89
CA GLU A 67 6.77 13.29 -1.59
C GLU A 67 6.43 11.91 -2.19
N VAL A 68 7.45 11.15 -2.57
CA VAL A 68 7.29 9.77 -3.05
C VAL A 68 6.92 8.86 -1.88
N PHE A 69 6.07 7.86 -2.12
CA PHE A 69 5.71 6.90 -1.08
C PHE A 69 6.94 6.16 -0.51
N PRO A 70 7.09 6.08 0.83
CA PRO A 70 8.14 5.28 1.44
C PRO A 70 8.03 3.79 1.07
N GLN A 71 9.18 3.14 0.87
CA GLN A 71 9.21 1.71 0.50
C GLN A 71 8.50 0.81 1.53
N ASN A 72 8.69 1.08 2.82
CA ASN A 72 8.03 0.32 3.89
C ASN A 72 6.50 0.41 3.83
N LEU A 73 5.96 1.57 3.40
CA LEU A 73 4.51 1.73 3.22
C LEU A 73 3.99 0.81 2.10
N LEU A 74 4.70 0.76 0.98
CA LEU A 74 4.35 -0.10 -0.16
C LEU A 74 4.47 -1.59 0.20
N ILE A 75 5.52 -1.97 0.93
CA ILE A 75 5.69 -3.35 1.45
C ILE A 75 4.55 -3.72 2.40
N LYS A 76 4.25 -2.84 3.38
CA LYS A 76 3.17 -3.05 4.34
C LYS A 76 1.83 -3.18 3.64
N PHE A 77 1.58 -2.39 2.59
CA PHE A 77 0.38 -2.54 1.76
C PHE A 77 0.29 -3.94 1.15
N VAL A 78 1.33 -4.38 0.43
CA VAL A 78 1.34 -5.69 -0.26
C VAL A 78 1.10 -6.85 0.71
N ARG A 79 1.74 -6.83 1.87
CA ARG A 79 1.57 -7.87 2.91
C ARG A 79 0.14 -7.91 3.48
N ASN A 80 -0.55 -6.77 3.49
CA ASN A 80 -1.84 -6.62 4.15
C ASN A 80 -3.06 -6.72 3.24
N VAL A 81 -2.85 -6.80 1.93
CA VAL A 81 -3.91 -7.06 0.94
C VAL A 81 -3.77 -8.49 0.41
N PRO A 82 -4.39 -9.49 1.08
CA PRO A 82 -4.26 -10.90 0.69
C PRO A 82 -4.88 -11.18 -0.69
N THR A 83 -5.84 -10.38 -1.13
CA THR A 83 -6.53 -10.52 -2.41
C THR A 83 -5.78 -9.93 -3.60
N LEU A 84 -4.69 -9.18 -3.35
CA LEU A 84 -3.90 -8.53 -4.38
C LEU A 84 -3.26 -9.58 -5.29
N ARG A 85 -3.31 -9.35 -6.61
CA ARG A 85 -2.73 -10.22 -7.64
C ARG A 85 -1.82 -9.45 -8.60
N TRP A 86 -1.95 -8.13 -8.63
CA TRP A 86 -1.21 -7.28 -9.53
C TRP A 86 -0.92 -5.95 -8.85
N PHE A 87 0.35 -5.55 -8.81
CA PHE A 87 0.77 -4.33 -8.16
C PHE A 87 1.83 -3.59 -8.97
N ARG A 88 1.51 -2.36 -9.37
CA ARG A 88 2.44 -1.46 -10.04
C ARG A 88 2.69 -0.21 -9.19
N SER A 89 3.95 0.03 -8.86
CA SER A 89 4.37 1.10 -7.94
C SER A 89 5.85 1.43 -8.15
N ASP A 90 6.36 2.38 -7.38
CA ASP A 90 7.80 2.71 -7.35
C ASP A 90 8.59 1.84 -6.34
N LEU A 91 8.16 0.59 -6.12
CA LEU A 91 8.93 -0.38 -5.34
C LEU A 91 10.31 -0.59 -5.98
N THR A 92 11.36 -0.66 -5.15
CA THR A 92 12.68 -1.04 -5.64
C THR A 92 12.68 -2.50 -6.11
N GLU A 93 13.60 -2.83 -7.02
CA GLU A 93 13.76 -4.19 -7.50
C GLU A 93 14.10 -5.18 -6.37
N GLU A 94 14.92 -4.76 -5.41
CA GLU A 94 15.23 -5.53 -4.20
C GLU A 94 13.96 -5.88 -3.40
N ASN A 95 13.09 -4.89 -3.17
CA ASN A 95 11.84 -5.10 -2.44
C ASN A 95 10.84 -5.95 -3.23
N MET A 96 10.76 -5.78 -4.55
CA MET A 96 9.95 -6.65 -5.41
C MET A 96 10.44 -8.10 -5.34
N ASN A 97 11.75 -8.33 -5.38
CA ASN A 97 12.31 -9.67 -5.31
C ASN A 97 12.04 -10.34 -3.95
N MET A 98 12.19 -9.59 -2.85
CA MET A 98 11.81 -10.04 -1.52
C MET A 98 10.31 -10.39 -1.44
N LEU A 99 9.42 -9.50 -1.92
CA LEU A 99 7.98 -9.72 -1.90
C LEU A 99 7.53 -10.89 -2.78
N ARG A 100 8.21 -11.15 -3.90
CA ARG A 100 7.95 -12.34 -4.75
C ARG A 100 8.21 -13.65 -4.02
N LEU A 101 9.17 -13.68 -3.08
CA LEU A 101 9.42 -14.87 -2.24
C LEU A 101 8.29 -15.09 -1.23
N GLU A 102 7.68 -14.01 -0.72
CA GLU A 102 6.58 -14.07 0.25
C GLU A 102 5.22 -14.31 -0.41
N ARG A 103 4.99 -13.71 -1.58
CA ARG A 103 3.72 -13.67 -2.32
C ARG A 103 3.96 -13.93 -3.81
N PRO A 104 4.31 -15.16 -4.22
CA PRO A 104 4.62 -15.50 -5.61
C PRO A 104 3.41 -15.37 -6.56
N ASP A 105 2.21 -15.29 -6.00
CA ASP A 105 0.92 -15.08 -6.65
C ASP A 105 0.69 -13.63 -7.14
N ILE A 106 1.55 -12.68 -6.77
CA ILE A 106 1.45 -11.28 -7.20
C ILE A 106 2.39 -10.98 -8.36
N GLU A 107 1.84 -10.38 -9.42
CA GLU A 107 2.60 -9.75 -10.49
C GLU A 107 3.03 -8.34 -10.07
N PHE A 108 4.35 -8.12 -9.91
CA PHE A 108 4.93 -6.82 -9.57
C PHE A 108 5.55 -6.13 -10.80
N LEU A 109 5.23 -4.85 -10.96
CA LEU A 109 5.71 -3.99 -12.04
C LEU A 109 6.17 -2.63 -11.51
N ASN A 110 7.10 -2.02 -12.23
CA ASN A 110 7.49 -0.62 -12.04
C ASN A 110 6.77 0.31 -13.00
#